data_AF-A0A538B5P5-F1
#
_entry.id   AF-A0A538B5P5-F1
#
_cell.length_a   1.000
_cell.length_b   1.000
_cell.length_c   1.000
_cell.angle_alpha   90.00
_cell.angle_beta   90.00
_cell.angle_gamma   90.00
#
_symmetry.space_group_name_H-M   'P 1'
#
loop_
_entity.id
_entity.type
_entity.pdbx_description
1 polymer ?
#
loop_
_entity_poly.entity_id
_entity_poly.type
_entity_poly.pdbx_seq_one_letter_code
_entity_poly.pdbx_strand_id
1 'polypeptide(L)'
;RQVLPVPIRAGLHTGEVELRGDDVGGIAVHIGARVAAAADAGEVLVSRTVKDLVAGSGIAFTDRGTHTFKGVPDEWQLYAVTN
;
A
#
# COMPACT_ATOMS: atom_id res chain seq x y z
N ARG A 1 21.69 7.46 -24.06
CA ARG A 1 21.38 6.38 -23.08
C ARG A 1 19.87 6.31 -22.94
N GLN A 2 19.21 5.42 -23.68
CA GLN A 2 17.75 5.29 -23.62
C GLN A 2 17.42 4.50 -22.35
N VAL A 3 16.85 5.17 -21.35
CA VAL A 3 16.36 4.50 -20.14
C VAL A 3 14.98 3.95 -20.52
N LEU A 4 14.86 2.62 -20.63
CA LEU A 4 13.54 2.00 -20.69
C LEU A 4 12.88 2.25 -19.33
N PRO A 5 11.64 2.78 -19.27
CA PRO A 5 10.96 2.98 -18.00
C PRO A 5 10.78 1.62 -17.33
N VAL A 6 11.53 1.39 -16.24
CA VAL A 6 11.39 0.19 -15.42
C VAL A 6 10.08 0.35 -14.65
N PRO A 7 9.09 -0.54 -14.84
CA PRO A 7 7.84 -0.44 -14.11
C PRO A 7 8.12 -0.61 -12.62
N ILE A 8 7.74 0.40 -11.84
CA ILE A 8 7.78 0.33 -10.38
C ILE A 8 6.47 -0.27 -9.87
N ARG A 9 6.52 -0.82 -8.67
CA ARG A 9 5.33 -1.16 -7.90
C ARG A 9 5.34 -0.36 -6.60
N ALA A 10 4.17 0.03 -6.12
CA ALA A 10 4.03 0.81 -4.90
C ALA A 10 2.88 0.28 -4.03
N GLY A 11 3.02 0.45 -2.72
CA GLY A 11 2.00 0.10 -1.75
C GLY A 11 1.85 1.18 -0.72
N LEU A 12 0.60 1.57 -0.42
CA LEU A 12 0.31 2.55 0.62
C LEU A 12 -0.54 1.94 1.73
N HIS A 13 -0.14 2.23 2.95
CA HIS A 13 -0.92 2.04 4.16
C HIS A 13 -0.76 3.26 5.06
N THR A 14 -1.74 3.48 5.92
CA THR A 14 -1.75 4.55 6.91
C THR A 14 -2.14 3.99 8.25
N GLY A 15 -1.38 4.35 9.27
CA GLY A 15 -1.53 3.88 10.64
C GLY A 15 -0.50 4.54 11.53
N GLU A 16 -0.54 4.21 12.82
CA GLU A 16 0.40 4.76 13.80
C GLU A 16 1.80 4.18 13.62
N VAL A 17 2.81 5.06 13.76
CA VAL A 17 4.23 4.72 13.68
C VAL A 17 4.98 5.29 14.87
N GLU A 18 6.05 4.62 15.27
CA GLU A 18 7.01 5.11 16.25
C GLU A 18 8.19 5.77 15.52
N LEU A 19 8.60 6.96 15.96
CA LEU A 19 9.83 7.58 15.49
C LEU A 19 11.04 6.93 16.16
N ARG A 20 12.03 6.54 15.37
CA ARG A 20 13.26 5.85 15.82
C ARG A 20 14.49 6.53 15.23
N GLY A 21 14.83 7.69 15.77
CA GLY A 21 15.93 8.51 15.25
C GLY A 21 15.57 9.07 13.87
N ASP A 22 16.30 8.65 12.84
CA ASP A 22 16.07 8.98 11.43
C ASP A 22 15.16 7.98 10.70
N ASP A 23 14.60 7.00 11.41
CA ASP A 23 13.74 5.95 10.87
C ASP A 23 12.36 5.92 11.56
N VAL A 24 11.45 5.11 11.02
CA VAL A 24 10.12 4.83 11.56
C VAL A 24 9.91 3.33 11.77
N GLY A 25 9.26 2.97 12.87
CA GLY A 25 8.94 1.59 13.21
C GLY A 25 7.45 1.39 13.51
N GLY A 26 7.08 0.12 13.68
CA GLY A 26 5.72 -0.27 14.08
C GLY A 26 4.99 -1.09 13.02
N ILE A 27 3.83 -1.61 13.41
CA ILE A 27 3.06 -2.53 12.56
C ILE A 27 2.60 -1.89 11.26
N ALA A 28 2.27 -0.59 11.26
CA ALA A 28 1.84 0.14 10.06
C ALA A 28 2.93 0.16 8.97
N VAL A 29 4.20 0.27 9.35
CA VAL A 29 5.34 0.22 8.40
C VAL A 29 5.41 -1.16 7.75
N HIS A 30 5.27 -2.22 8.54
CA HIS A 30 5.26 -3.59 8.03
C HIS A 30 4.06 -3.87 7.13
N ILE A 31 2.87 -3.37 7.47
CA ILE A 31 1.68 -3.47 6.62
C ILE A 31 1.94 -2.77 5.29
N GLY A 32 2.44 -1.53 5.29
CA GLY A 32 2.79 -0.80 4.06
C GLY A 32 3.76 -1.58 3.16
N ALA A 33 4.79 -2.18 3.76
CA ALA A 33 5.74 -3.04 3.03
C ALA A 33 5.07 -4.29 2.44
N ARG A 34 4.10 -4.90 3.12
CA ARG A 34 3.35 -6.06 2.62
C ARG A 34 2.40 -5.68 1.49
N VAL A 35 1.71 -4.55 1.61
CA VAL A 35 0.88 -4.00 0.52
C VAL A 35 1.74 -3.73 -0.72
N ALA A 36 2.92 -3.12 -0.55
CA ALA A 36 3.83 -2.85 -1.68
C ALA A 36 4.37 -4.13 -2.32
N ALA A 37 4.63 -5.16 -1.52
CA ALA A 37 5.08 -6.46 -2.01
C ALA A 37 3.99 -7.23 -2.79
N ALA A 38 2.73 -6.99 -2.46
CA ALA A 38 1.57 -7.60 -3.13
C ALA A 38 1.19 -6.90 -4.45
N ALA A 39 1.71 -5.70 -4.70
CA ALA A 39 1.45 -4.96 -5.93
C ALA A 39 2.18 -5.59 -7.15
N ASP A 40 1.48 -5.61 -8.28
CA ASP A 40 2.04 -5.99 -9.58
C ASP A 40 2.96 -4.89 -10.16
N ALA A 41 3.71 -5.22 -11.22
CA ALA A 41 4.53 -4.24 -11.92
C ALA A 41 3.66 -3.14 -12.56
N GLY A 42 3.96 -1.87 -12.25
CA GLY A 42 3.17 -0.72 -12.70
C GLY A 42 1.96 -0.40 -11.83
N GLU A 43 1.76 -1.12 -10.72
CA GLU A 43 0.60 -0.99 -9.87
C GLU A 43 0.87 -0.18 -8.60
N VAL A 44 -0.13 0.61 -8.19
CA VAL A 44 -0.23 1.19 -6.86
C VAL A 44 -1.36 0.51 -6.11
N LEU A 45 -1.00 -0.27 -5.09
CA LEU A 45 -1.95 -0.98 -4.24
C LEU A 45 -2.09 -0.26 -2.90
N VAL A 46 -3.29 -0.21 -2.34
CA VAL A 46 -3.54 0.47 -1.07
C VAL A 46 -4.39 -0.38 -0.14
N SER A 47 -4.16 -0.24 1.17
CA SER A 47 -5.09 -0.76 2.18
C SER A 47 -6.43 -0.01 2.17
N ARG A 48 -7.50 -0.65 2.67
CA ARG A 48 -8.80 0.00 2.92
C ARG A 48 -8.68 1.34 3.66
N THR A 49 -7.86 1.42 4.70
CA THR A 49 -7.70 2.65 5.50
C THR A 49 -7.30 3.85 4.65
N VAL A 50 -6.40 3.67 3.68
CA VAL A 50 -5.98 4.75 2.77
C VAL A 50 -7.13 5.17 1.87
N LYS A 51 -7.83 4.21 1.26
CA LYS A 51 -9.00 4.46 0.40
C LYS A 51 -10.07 5.28 1.15
N ASP A 52 -10.37 4.89 2.39
CA ASP A 52 -11.41 5.53 3.19
C ASP A 52 -11.00 6.95 3.63
N LEU A 53 -9.72 7.18 3.95
CA LEU A 53 -9.22 8.52 4.32
C LEU A 53 -9.26 9.53 3.16
N VAL A 54 -9.19 9.07 1.91
CA VAL A 54 -9.18 9.95 0.73
C VAL A 54 -10.55 10.06 0.06
N ALA A 55 -11.63 9.69 0.75
CA ALA A 55 -12.99 9.85 0.23
C ALA A 55 -13.23 11.31 -0.21
N GLY A 56 -13.74 11.49 -1.43
CA GLY A 56 -13.96 12.82 -2.03
C GLY A 56 -12.76 13.42 -2.77
N SER A 57 -11.60 12.76 -2.79
CA SER A 57 -10.41 13.22 -3.54
C SER A 57 -10.52 13.11 -5.06
N GLY A 58 -11.48 12.34 -5.57
CA GLY A 58 -11.59 12.00 -7.00
C GLY A 58 -10.69 10.82 -7.43
N ILE A 59 -9.89 10.24 -6.53
CA ILE A 59 -9.11 9.03 -6.82
C ILE A 59 -10.06 7.83 -6.92
N ALA A 60 -9.96 7.08 -8.02
CA ALA A 60 -10.72 5.86 -8.23
C ALA A 60 -9.93 4.62 -7.78
N PHE A 61 -10.67 3.59 -7.40
CA PHE A 61 -10.10 2.36 -6.86
C PHE A 61 -10.83 1.14 -7.40
N THR A 62 -10.09 0.09 -7.74
CA THR A 62 -10.62 -1.25 -8.05
C THR A 62 -10.29 -2.21 -6.92
N ASP A 63 -11.28 -2.98 -6.50
CA ASP A 63 -11.11 -3.99 -5.44
C ASP A 63 -10.18 -5.13 -5.89
N ARG A 64 -9.20 -5.47 -5.05
CA ARG A 64 -8.22 -6.56 -5.26
C ARG A 64 -8.35 -7.69 -4.23
N GLY A 65 -9.48 -7.75 -3.54
CA GLY A 65 -9.78 -8.83 -2.62
C GLY A 65 -9.06 -8.69 -1.28
N THR A 66 -9.23 -9.74 -0.49
CA THR A 66 -8.68 -9.87 0.86
C THR A 66 -7.38 -10.65 0.86
N HIS A 67 -6.41 -10.20 1.64
CA HIS A 67 -5.07 -10.78 1.73
C HIS A 67 -4.71 -11.06 3.17
N THR A 68 -4.04 -12.20 3.42
CA THR A 68 -3.40 -12.48 4.71
C THR A 68 -1.90 -12.30 4.55
N PHE A 69 -1.28 -11.55 5.44
CA PHE A 69 0.16 -11.26 5.35
C PHE A 69 0.94 -11.91 6.48
N LYS A 70 2.11 -12.47 6.14
CA LYS A 70 3.03 -13.01 7.15
C LYS A 70 3.45 -11.92 8.14
N GLY A 71 3.18 -12.15 9.42
CA GLY A 71 3.56 -11.28 10.52
C GLY A 71 2.65 -10.06 10.70
N VAL A 72 1.51 -10.01 10.02
CA VAL A 72 0.47 -9.01 10.21
C VAL A 72 -0.81 -9.72 10.67
N PRO A 73 -1.45 -9.30 11.76
CA PRO A 73 -2.74 -9.85 12.18
C PRO A 73 -3.83 -9.61 11.14
N ASP A 74 -4.88 -10.43 11.20
CA ASP A 74 -6.12 -10.26 10.45
C ASP A 74 -5.99 -10.34 8.92
N GLU A 75 -7.14 -10.20 8.29
CA GLU A 75 -7.34 -10.18 6.84
C GLU A 75 -7.45 -8.74 6.34
N TRP A 76 -6.78 -8.43 5.23
CA TRP A 76 -6.62 -7.08 4.72
C TRP A 76 -7.21 -6.94 3.33
N GLN A 77 -8.28 -6.16 3.19
CA GLN A 77 -8.79 -5.77 1.88
C GLN A 77 -7.86 -4.76 1.20
N LEU A 78 -7.49 -5.04 -0.04
CA LEU A 78 -6.62 -4.18 -0.84
C LEU A 78 -7.36 -3.63 -2.06
N TYR A 79 -6.88 -2.49 -2.53
CA TYR A 79 -7.44 -1.77 -3.67
C TYR A 79 -6.33 -1.27 -4.58
N ALA A 80 -6.48 -1.47 -5.89
CA ALA A 80 -5.61 -0.85 -6.87
C ALA A 80 -6.11 0.56 -7.19
N VAL A 81 -5.23 1.55 -7.18
CA VAL A 81 -5.55 2.89 -7.70
C VAL A 81 -5.78 2.77 -9.20
N THR A 82 -6.87 3.36 -9.69
CA THR A 82 -7.20 3.40 -11.11
C THR A 82 -7.39 4.83 -11.56
N ASN A 83 -7.06 5.08 -12.83
CA ASN A 83 -7.22 6.35 -13.50
C ASN A 83 -8.47 6.34 -14.38
#